data_AF-A0A2T5IPZ4-F1
#
_entry.id   AF-A0A2T5IPZ4-F1
#
_cell.length_a   1.000
_cell.length_b   1.000
_cell.length_c   1.000
_cell.angle_alpha   90.00
_cell.angle_beta   90.00
_cell.angle_gamma   90.00
#
_symmetry.space_group_name_H-M   'P 1'
#
loop_
_entity.id
_entity.type
_entity.pdbx_description
1 polymer ?
#
loop_
_entity_poly.entity_id
_entity_poly.type
_entity_poly.pdbx_seq_one_letter_code
_entity_poly.pdbx_strand_id
1 'polypeptide(L)'
;MNYNNQIIIDIKRLLIIFEPYCAEKETLVWLQQAIDNKSKWIKAHNIFSQIREKLLKSEKFDNQRLISQYLFEEVCAKTLYNLSGQSAPFDLDSPYWILPNALRLANNLGLDQNVVLSCITY
;
A
#
# COMPACT_ATOMS: atom_id res chain seq x y z
N MET A 1 22.43 -5.96 2.35
CA MET A 1 21.12 -6.07 1.69
C MET A 1 20.62 -4.66 1.38
N ASN A 2 20.13 -4.39 0.17
CA ASN A 2 19.58 -3.08 -0.17
C ASN A 2 18.15 -3.00 0.40
N TYR A 3 17.97 -2.29 1.52
CA TYR A 3 16.69 -2.12 2.21
C TYR A 3 15.54 -1.72 1.25
N ASN A 4 15.85 -0.88 0.26
CA ASN A 4 14.88 -0.42 -0.73
C ASN A 4 14.41 -1.53 -1.68
N ASN A 5 15.22 -2.57 -1.92
CA ASN A 5 14.76 -3.71 -2.72
C ASN A 5 13.88 -4.64 -1.88
N GLN A 6 14.18 -4.78 -0.58
CA GLN A 6 13.42 -5.65 0.31
C GLN A 6 11.99 -5.12 0.53
N ILE A 7 11.86 -3.82 0.80
CA ILE A 7 10.54 -3.19 0.99
C ILE A 7 9.64 -3.35 -0.25
N ILE A 8 10.22 -3.30 -1.46
CA ILE A 8 9.47 -3.49 -2.71
C ILE A 8 8.95 -4.92 -2.84
N ILE A 9 9.77 -5.91 -2.48
CA ILE A 9 9.38 -7.33 -2.46
C ILE A 9 8.25 -7.56 -1.46
N ASP A 10 8.37 -6.98 -0.27
CA ASP A 10 7.37 -7.13 0.80
C ASP A 10 6.04 -6.49 0.38
N ILE A 11 6.05 -5.26 -0.16
CA ILE A 11 4.84 -4.61 -0.70
C ILE A 11 4.20 -5.50 -1.77
N LYS A 12 5.00 -6.05 -2.70
CA LYS A 12 4.47 -6.91 -3.78
C LYS A 12 3.74 -8.12 -3.22
N ARG A 13 4.34 -8.82 -2.26
CA ARG A 13 3.75 -10.00 -1.62
C ARG A 13 2.44 -9.65 -0.91
N LEU A 14 2.43 -8.54 -0.15
CA LEU A 14 1.24 -8.06 0.55
C LEU A 14 0.09 -7.73 -0.42
N LEU A 15 0.38 -7.01 -1.50
CA LEU A 15 -0.63 -6.69 -2.51
C LEU A 15 -1.24 -7.94 -3.15
N ILE A 16 -0.42 -8.96 -3.45
CA ILE A 16 -0.89 -10.24 -4.00
C ILE A 16 -1.79 -10.98 -3.00
N ILE A 17 -1.44 -10.97 -1.72
CA ILE A 17 -2.24 -11.63 -0.68
C ILE A 17 -3.57 -10.94 -0.45
N PHE A 18 -3.62 -9.61 -0.48
CA PHE A 18 -4.85 -8.87 -0.22
C PHE A 18 -5.81 -8.82 -1.42
N GLU A 19 -5.30 -8.89 -2.65
CA GLU A 19 -6.11 -8.77 -3.88
C GLU A 19 -7.38 -9.65 -3.93
N PRO A 20 -7.38 -10.93 -3.51
CA PRO A 20 -8.57 -11.76 -3.53
C PRO A 20 -9.68 -11.30 -2.59
N TYR A 21 -9.31 -10.55 -1.54
CA TYR A 21 -10.20 -10.13 -0.45
C TYR A 21 -10.67 -8.68 -0.58
N CYS A 22 -10.02 -7.88 -1.43
CA CYS A 22 -10.39 -6.52 -1.73
C CYS A 22 -11.50 -6.46 -2.80
N ALA A 23 -12.62 -5.83 -2.47
CA ALA A 23 -13.73 -5.64 -3.42
C ALA A 23 -13.43 -4.53 -4.45
N GLU A 24 -12.74 -3.48 -4.02
CA GLU A 24 -12.21 -2.43 -4.89
C GLU A 24 -10.75 -2.78 -5.22
N LYS A 25 -10.35 -2.71 -6.49
CA LYS A 25 -9.04 -3.21 -6.95
C LYS A 25 -8.29 -2.23 -7.83
N GLU A 26 -8.89 -1.11 -8.24
CA GLU A 26 -8.29 -0.17 -9.18
C GLU A 26 -6.93 0.34 -8.71
N THR A 27 -6.89 0.88 -7.50
CA THR A 27 -5.67 1.42 -6.88
C THR A 27 -4.68 0.32 -6.49
N LEU A 28 -5.18 -0.83 -6.01
CA LEU A 28 -4.38 -2.02 -5.71
C LEU A 28 -3.64 -2.55 -6.94
N VAL A 29 -4.35 -2.75 -8.06
CA VAL A 29 -3.78 -3.22 -9.34
C VAL A 29 -2.79 -2.20 -9.89
N TRP A 30 -3.09 -0.89 -9.76
CA TRP A 30 -2.14 0.13 -10.16
C TRP A 30 -0.82 0.01 -9.39
N LEU A 31 -0.89 -0.19 -8.06
CA LEU A 31 0.30 -0.34 -7.21
C LEU A 31 1.11 -1.58 -7.58
N GLN A 32 0.46 -2.72 -7.86
CA GLN A 32 1.14 -3.92 -8.35
C GLN A 32 1.90 -3.64 -9.66
N GLN A 33 1.25 -2.97 -10.62
CA GLN A 33 1.90 -2.61 -11.88
C GLN A 33 3.04 -1.60 -11.70
N ALA A 34 2.93 -0.71 -10.71
CA ALA A 34 3.96 0.27 -10.41
C ALA A 34 5.21 -0.39 -9.83
N ILE A 35 5.06 -1.41 -8.99
CA ILE A 35 6.19 -2.18 -8.47
C ILE A 35 7.05 -2.77 -9.60
N ASP A 36 6.40 -3.33 -10.61
CA ASP A 36 7.09 -3.94 -11.76
C ASP A 36 7.62 -2.92 -12.78
N ASN A 37 7.25 -1.64 -12.66
CA ASN A 37 7.68 -0.57 -13.55
C ASN A 37 8.01 0.72 -12.82
N LYS A 38 9.31 0.91 -12.50
CA LYS A 38 9.83 2.10 -11.81
C LYS A 38 9.48 3.42 -12.48
N SER A 39 9.28 3.46 -13.80
CA SER A 39 8.86 4.70 -14.49
C SER A 39 7.48 5.20 -14.02
N LYS A 40 6.64 4.31 -13.47
CA LYS A 40 5.33 4.67 -12.90
C LYS A 40 5.44 5.30 -11.51
N TRP A 41 6.56 5.18 -10.81
CA TRP A 41 6.70 5.70 -9.45
C TRP A 41 6.57 7.23 -9.40
N ILE A 42 6.99 7.93 -10.46
CA ILE A 42 6.80 9.39 -10.61
C ILE A 42 5.32 9.76 -10.59
N LYS A 43 4.45 8.88 -11.08
CA LYS A 43 2.99 9.07 -11.10
C LYS A 43 2.31 8.68 -9.79
N ALA A 44 3.05 8.22 -8.78
CA ALA A 44 2.48 7.77 -7.51
C ALA A 44 1.83 8.92 -6.70
N HIS A 45 2.16 10.19 -6.98
CA HIS A 45 1.37 11.32 -6.44
C HIS A 45 -0.08 11.31 -6.92
N ASN A 46 -0.32 10.99 -8.19
CA ASN A 46 -1.66 10.97 -8.75
C ASN A 46 -2.49 9.83 -8.16
N ILE A 47 -1.88 8.64 -8.00
CA ILE A 47 -2.58 7.52 -7.35
C ILE A 47 -2.84 7.83 -5.87
N PHE A 48 -1.90 8.48 -5.17
CA PHE A 48 -2.10 8.91 -3.80
C PHE A 48 -3.34 9.82 -3.66
N SER A 49 -3.50 10.82 -4.54
CA SER A 49 -4.67 11.69 -4.52
C SER A 49 -5.98 10.91 -4.73
N GLN A 50 -5.99 9.96 -5.66
CA GLN A 50 -7.16 9.10 -5.89
C GLN A 50 -7.48 8.22 -4.68
N ILE A 51 -6.47 7.61 -4.06
CA ILE A 51 -6.61 6.82 -2.83
C ILE A 51 -7.19 7.70 -1.72
N ARG A 52 -6.68 8.93 -1.56
CA ARG A 52 -7.16 9.87 -0.53
C ARG A 52 -8.62 10.25 -0.73
N GLU A 53 -9.05 10.51 -1.96
CA GLU A 53 -10.46 10.77 -2.26
C GLU A 53 -11.36 9.57 -1.93
N LYS A 54 -10.93 8.35 -2.27
CA LYS A 54 -11.66 7.12 -1.95
C LYS A 54 -11.72 6.85 -0.44
N LEU A 55 -10.64 7.14 0.27
CA LEU A 55 -10.57 7.05 1.73
C LEU A 55 -11.56 8.02 2.39
N LEU A 56 -11.55 9.31 2.02
CA LEU A 56 -12.47 10.31 2.55
C LEU A 56 -13.94 9.94 2.29
N LYS A 57 -14.25 9.35 1.13
CA LYS A 57 -15.59 8.82 0.84
C LYS A 57 -15.94 7.64 1.77
N SER A 58 -14.99 6.74 2.01
CA SER A 58 -15.20 5.55 2.85
C SER A 58 -15.37 5.89 4.32
N GLU A 59 -14.66 6.91 4.81
CA GLU A 59 -14.82 7.46 6.17
C GLU A 59 -16.23 8.01 6.39
N LYS A 60 -16.84 8.66 5.39
CA LYS A 60 -18.23 9.15 5.48
C LYS A 60 -19.25 8.03 5.67
N PHE A 61 -18.96 6.82 5.20
CA PHE A 61 -19.83 5.65 5.32
C PHE A 61 -19.36 4.66 6.39
N ASP A 62 -18.36 5.02 7.19
CA ASP A 62 -17.75 4.18 8.23
C ASP A 62 -17.36 2.76 7.74
N ASN A 63 -16.95 2.65 6.47
CA ASN A 63 -16.60 1.36 5.90
C ASN A 63 -15.17 0.96 6.28
N GLN A 64 -15.03 0.34 7.45
CA GLN A 64 -13.73 -0.01 8.03
C GLN A 64 -12.86 -0.87 7.11
N ARG A 65 -13.45 -1.76 6.29
CA ARG A 65 -12.69 -2.57 5.31
C ARG A 65 -12.03 -1.69 4.26
N LEU A 66 -12.80 -0.80 3.63
CA LEU A 66 -12.28 0.13 2.64
C LEU A 66 -11.30 1.14 3.25
N ILE A 67 -11.60 1.65 4.45
CA ILE A 67 -10.71 2.56 5.17
C ILE A 67 -9.34 1.91 5.40
N SER A 68 -9.30 0.68 5.94
CA SER A 68 -8.01 -0.02 6.14
C SER A 68 -7.31 -0.34 4.83
N GLN A 69 -8.05 -0.65 3.76
CA GLN A 69 -7.48 -0.92 2.46
C GLN A 69 -6.78 0.33 1.92
N TYR A 70 -7.48 1.46 1.88
CA TYR A 70 -6.92 2.69 1.34
C TYR A 70 -5.78 3.24 2.20
N LEU A 71 -5.80 3.06 3.53
CA LEU A 71 -4.66 3.44 4.37
C LEU A 71 -3.40 2.61 4.05
N PHE A 72 -3.55 1.31 3.82
CA PHE A 72 -2.44 0.45 3.38
C PHE A 72 -1.92 0.85 1.99
N GLU A 73 -2.82 1.08 1.03
CA GLU A 73 -2.45 1.50 -0.32
C GLU A 73 -1.80 2.89 -0.34
N GLU A 74 -2.26 3.82 0.51
CA GLU A 74 -1.73 5.17 0.63
C GLU A 74 -0.24 5.13 1.01
N VAL A 75 0.12 4.35 2.04
CA VAL A 75 1.52 4.24 2.48
C VAL A 75 2.40 3.50 1.47
N CYS A 76 1.84 2.56 0.71
CA CYS A 76 2.53 1.95 -0.41
C CYS A 76 2.83 2.97 -1.51
N ALA A 77 1.86 3.80 -1.90
CA ALA A 77 2.03 4.85 -2.90
C ALA A 77 3.08 5.89 -2.48
N LYS A 78 3.03 6.35 -1.22
CA LYS A 78 4.04 7.27 -0.66
C LYS A 78 5.44 6.67 -0.71
N THR A 79 5.57 5.40 -0.31
CA THR A 79 6.86 4.69 -0.32
C THR A 79 7.43 4.57 -1.74
N LEU A 80 6.62 4.16 -2.72
CA LEU A 80 7.06 4.07 -4.12
C LEU A 80 7.49 5.45 -4.67
N TYR A 81 6.73 6.50 -4.35
CA TYR A 81 7.08 7.87 -4.75
C TYR A 81 8.43 8.29 -4.16
N ASN A 82 8.63 8.13 -2.85
CA ASN A 82 9.88 8.50 -2.19
C ASN A 82 11.08 7.74 -2.77
N LEU A 83 10.92 6.46 -3.08
CA LEU A 83 11.96 5.64 -3.71
C LEU A 83 12.27 6.04 -5.16
N SER A 84 11.42 6.83 -5.81
CA SER A 84 11.68 7.35 -7.17
C SER A 84 12.71 8.49 -7.20
N GLY A 85 13.04 9.08 -6.04
CA GLY A 85 13.98 10.19 -5.93
C GLY A 85 13.48 11.52 -6.51
N GLN A 86 12.17 11.64 -6.75
CA GLN A 86 11.57 12.88 -7.20
C GLN A 86 11.54 13.95 -6.10
N SER A 87 11.41 15.22 -6.50
CA SER A 87 11.29 16.35 -5.59
C SER A 87 9.98 16.31 -4.79
N ALA A 88 9.96 16.96 -3.63
CA ALA A 88 8.79 16.99 -2.72
C ALA A 88 8.34 15.59 -2.28
N PRO A 89 9.23 14.80 -1.64
CA PRO A 89 8.86 13.49 -1.11
C PRO A 89 7.79 13.63 -0.03
N PHE A 90 7.01 12.56 0.15
CA PHE A 90 6.17 12.38 1.32
C PHE A 90 7.00 12.11 2.58
N ASP A 91 6.33 11.94 3.72
CA ASP A 91 6.95 11.64 5.00
C ASP A 91 7.94 10.47 4.91
N LEU A 92 9.15 10.68 5.43
CA LEU A 92 10.27 9.71 5.35
C LEU A 92 9.96 8.40 6.07
N ASP A 93 9.02 8.42 7.01
CA ASP A 93 8.59 7.26 7.78
C ASP A 93 7.52 6.42 7.08
N SER A 94 7.04 6.84 5.90
CA SER A 94 6.03 6.10 5.11
C SER A 94 6.31 4.59 5.00
N PRO A 95 7.56 4.11 4.79
CA PRO A 95 7.83 2.68 4.75
C PRO A 95 7.54 1.94 6.07
N TYR A 96 7.74 2.58 7.22
CA TYR A 96 7.47 1.97 8.54
C TYR A 96 5.97 1.74 8.77
N TRP A 97 5.11 2.48 8.09
CA TRP A 97 3.66 2.35 8.20
C TRP A 97 3.07 1.24 7.31
N ILE A 98 3.86 0.60 6.45
CA ILE A 98 3.39 -0.51 5.60
C ILE A 98 2.90 -1.67 6.45
N LEU A 99 3.72 -2.15 7.39
CA LEU A 99 3.38 -3.31 8.22
C LEU A 99 2.19 -3.04 9.17
N PRO A 100 2.14 -1.94 9.94
CA PRO A 100 0.98 -1.63 10.78
C PRO A 100 -0.32 -1.56 9.99
N ASN A 101 -0.32 -0.93 8.80
CA ASN A 101 -1.52 -0.84 7.98
C ASN A 101 -1.88 -2.18 7.32
N ALA A 102 -0.90 -3.00 6.94
CA ALA A 102 -1.15 -4.36 6.45
C ALA A 102 -1.81 -5.24 7.52
N LEU A 103 -1.33 -5.19 8.77
CA LEU A 103 -1.93 -5.92 9.89
C LEU A 103 -3.37 -5.45 10.17
N ARG A 104 -3.61 -4.13 10.12
CA ARG A 104 -4.96 -3.57 10.26
C ARG A 104 -5.89 -4.04 9.14
N LEU A 105 -5.42 -4.04 7.90
CA LEU A 105 -6.18 -4.52 6.75
C LEU A 105 -6.51 -6.01 6.89
N ALA A 106 -5.53 -6.85 7.22
CA ALA A 106 -5.75 -8.26 7.46
C ALA A 106 -6.85 -8.51 8.51
N ASN A 107 -6.81 -7.80 9.63
CA ASN A 107 -7.84 -7.90 10.67
C ASN A 107 -9.24 -7.55 10.15
N ASN A 108 -9.38 -6.45 9.41
CA ASN A 108 -10.68 -6.02 8.85
C ASN A 108 -11.20 -6.95 7.73
N LEU A 109 -10.30 -7.66 7.05
CA LEU A 109 -10.63 -8.68 6.06
C LEU A 109 -10.89 -10.07 6.69
N GLY A 110 -10.63 -10.24 7.99
CA GLY A 110 -10.77 -11.53 8.69
C GLY A 110 -9.65 -12.52 8.36
N LEU A 111 -8.46 -12.03 8.02
CA LEU A 111 -7.26 -12.84 7.75
C LEU A 111 -6.42 -13.00 9.02
N ASP A 112 -5.77 -14.16 9.16
CA ASP A 112 -4.77 -14.38 10.20
C ASP A 112 -3.55 -13.46 9.95
N GLN A 113 -3.09 -12.78 11.01
CA GLN A 113 -1.90 -11.92 10.96
C GLN A 113 -0.65 -12.69 10.54
N ASN A 114 -0.58 -14.00 10.79
CA ASN A 114 0.52 -14.87 10.33
C ASN A 114 0.66 -14.85 8.81
N VAL A 115 -0.43 -14.64 8.06
CA VAL A 115 -0.38 -14.49 6.60
C VAL A 115 0.41 -13.24 6.21
N VAL A 116 0.19 -12.12 6.90
CA VAL A 116 0.95 -10.87 6.70
C VAL A 116 2.41 -11.05 7.09
N LEU A 117 2.66 -11.65 8.26
CA LEU A 117 4.02 -11.84 8.78
C LEU A 117 4.86 -12.77 7.88
N SER A 118 4.25 -13.76 7.24
CA SER A 118 4.93 -14.63 6.28
C SER A 118 5.45 -13.91 5.03
N CYS A 119 4.94 -12.71 4.73
CA CYS A 119 5.37 -11.91 3.59
C CYS A 119 6.58 -11.04 3.88
N ILE A 120 6.81 -10.69 5.15
CA ILE A 120 7.88 -9.79 5.57
C ILE A 120 9.14 -10.61 5.78
N THR A 121 10.22 -10.21 5.10
CA THR A 121 11.53 -10.85 5.26
C THR A 121 12.47 -9.90 5.99
N TYR A 122 12.88 -10.30 7.21
CA TYR A 122 13.88 -9.60 8.03
C TYR A 122 15.29 -9.71 7.48
#